data_AF-A0A7C2CP92-F1
#
_entry.id   AF-A0A7C2CP92-F1
#
_cell.length_a   1.000
_cell.length_b   1.000
_cell.length_c   1.000
_cell.angle_alpha   90.00
_cell.angle_beta   90.00
_cell.angle_gamma   90.00
#
_symmetry.space_group_name_H-M   'P 1'
#
loop_
_entity.id
_entity.type
_entity.pdbx_description
1 polymer ?
#
loop_
_entity_poly.entity_id
_entity_poly.type
_entity_poly.pdbx_seq_one_letter_code
_entity_poly.pdbx_strand_id
1 'polypeptide(L)'
;METNSREYFDLILAAWIHDIGKFYQRAGYELDETKDSFPRDYLGRKKGKGPKAKYTHLHAIFSDKFIREYLPCLSIAGTLAALHHSPKNAATGRMRYLAKLITLADWMSSGERRDRESDEDKPGYQAEPLISIFSRLQLHDEDETEKREIPPAYVPLVALDPTLENLFPVKEKREAFLAGDGQKSYQMLWQQFVADVSNLKNFEPEDLLRQIPFLLEKFTLTMPASTIDKPDLSLYHHLKSTAAIASCLYQLEVSEEFLDSIFEEIKSLPPEPYKEKERALEIKKQYNSLNREDFFLASGDISGIQDFIYSVTSEKALKGLRGRSFYLQLVSEVAARKILSEFNLTEANLIYCGGGHFYILLPRKNGAEEKLISLKEKLDLILLKAHRGRLALILEWVPVSYANFFIDFASLWTEVSSKVGQMKRRKFASLFASTDKESHFQQILGPYDLGGERPACEICGEELEEEQEEAETETEKMCPLCQSFVSLTEDLNRAIAINIWQMEHEITPEITAVKTWKDILSALGFDCRFWKRRKEKEKEDEKEPEYLREYLIFNSTNFAGEFAGFRFIAHKITGPNGVSTLTLEEMAKAAMA
;
A
#
# COMPACT_ATOMS: atom_id res chain seq x y z
N MET A 1 -21.07 -17.20 8.57
CA MET A 1 -20.43 -16.12 7.79
C MET A 1 -19.58 -15.22 8.66
N GLU A 2 -20.00 -14.87 9.89
CA GLU A 2 -19.20 -14.05 10.83
C GLU A 2 -17.86 -14.68 11.26
N THR A 3 -17.79 -16.01 11.45
CA THR A 3 -16.57 -16.70 11.91
C THR A 3 -15.40 -16.64 10.91
N ASN A 4 -15.68 -16.73 9.61
CA ASN A 4 -14.63 -16.65 8.57
C ASN A 4 -14.07 -15.23 8.42
N SER A 5 -14.86 -14.19 8.76
CA SER A 5 -14.39 -12.80 8.77
C SER A 5 -13.45 -12.54 9.94
N ARG A 6 -13.78 -13.07 11.13
CA ARG A 6 -12.96 -12.85 12.31
C ARG A 6 -11.62 -13.56 12.24
N GLU A 7 -11.62 -14.81 11.78
CA GLU A 7 -10.39 -15.58 11.61
C GLU A 7 -9.45 -14.94 10.58
N TYR A 8 -10.01 -14.41 9.48
CA TYR A 8 -9.26 -13.64 8.51
C TYR A 8 -8.61 -12.41 9.16
N PHE A 9 -9.36 -11.63 9.95
CA PHE A 9 -8.81 -10.46 10.66
C PHE A 9 -7.70 -10.84 11.64
N ASP A 10 -7.87 -11.91 12.42
CA ASP A 10 -6.83 -12.40 13.33
C ASP A 10 -5.56 -12.81 12.57
N LEU A 11 -5.68 -13.46 11.42
CA LEU A 11 -4.54 -13.81 10.56
C LEU A 11 -3.83 -12.56 10.02
N ILE A 12 -4.56 -11.58 9.49
CA ILE A 12 -3.96 -10.39 8.89
C ILE A 12 -3.29 -9.53 9.96
N LEU A 13 -3.93 -9.36 11.11
CA LEU A 13 -3.33 -8.70 12.27
C LEU A 13 -2.07 -9.44 12.73
N ALA A 14 -2.12 -10.77 12.81
CA ALA A 14 -0.94 -11.57 13.16
C ALA A 14 0.21 -11.37 12.17
N ALA A 15 -0.07 -11.32 10.87
CA ALA A 15 0.94 -11.04 9.85
C ALA A 15 1.55 -9.63 9.97
N TRP A 16 0.75 -8.61 10.32
CA TRP A 16 1.26 -7.26 10.58
C TRP A 16 2.12 -7.14 11.84
N ILE A 17 1.93 -8.02 12.83
CA ILE A 17 2.60 -7.91 14.14
C ILE A 17 3.59 -9.04 14.44
N HIS A 18 3.76 -10.02 13.55
CA HIS A 18 4.60 -11.21 13.82
C HIS A 18 6.02 -10.87 14.30
N ASP A 19 6.58 -9.82 13.71
CA ASP A 19 7.95 -9.35 13.95
C ASP A 19 8.05 -8.07 14.81
N ILE A 20 6.95 -7.59 15.42
CA ILE A 20 6.98 -6.38 16.26
C ILE A 20 7.92 -6.54 17.46
N GLY A 21 8.13 -7.77 17.93
CA GLY A 21 9.07 -8.08 19.00
C GLY A 21 10.52 -7.75 18.67
N LYS A 22 10.90 -7.61 17.39
CA LYS A 22 12.23 -7.08 17.00
C LYS A 22 12.43 -5.65 17.53
N PHE A 23 11.38 -4.83 17.48
CA PHE A 23 11.41 -3.47 18.02
C PHE A 23 11.56 -3.48 19.56
N TYR A 24 10.74 -4.29 20.24
CA TYR A 24 10.78 -4.47 21.70
C TYR A 24 12.17 -4.94 22.16
N GLN A 25 12.74 -5.93 21.48
CA GLN A 25 14.07 -6.48 21.76
C GLN A 25 15.18 -5.43 21.54
N ARG A 26 15.13 -4.67 20.43
CA ARG A 26 16.12 -3.63 20.10
C ARG A 26 16.09 -2.43 21.03
N ALA A 27 14.94 -2.14 21.63
CA ALA A 27 14.81 -1.15 22.69
C ALA A 27 15.48 -1.59 24.01
N GLY A 28 15.97 -2.83 24.10
CA GLY A 28 16.78 -3.31 25.21
C GLY A 28 15.99 -3.86 26.39
N TYR A 29 14.72 -4.18 26.19
CA TYR A 29 13.93 -4.85 27.22
C TYR A 29 14.23 -6.35 27.26
N GLU A 30 14.21 -6.91 28.46
CA GLU A 30 14.48 -8.33 28.70
C GLU A 30 13.21 -9.10 29.07
N LEU A 31 13.24 -10.42 28.86
CA LEU A 31 12.17 -11.32 29.30
C LEU A 31 12.38 -11.65 30.78
N ASP A 32 11.35 -11.48 31.60
CA ASP A 32 11.38 -11.81 33.03
C ASP A 32 11.17 -13.32 33.20
N GLU A 33 12.16 -14.05 33.72
CA GLU A 33 12.08 -15.52 33.85
C GLU A 33 10.95 -16.00 34.76
N THR A 34 10.45 -15.15 35.66
CA THR A 34 9.39 -15.52 36.61
C THR A 34 7.99 -15.34 36.03
N LYS A 35 7.80 -14.35 35.15
CA LYS A 35 6.50 -14.00 34.54
C LYS A 35 6.35 -14.51 33.10
N ASP A 36 7.47 -14.66 32.38
CA ASP A 36 7.52 -14.99 30.96
C ASP A 36 8.06 -16.42 30.70
N SER A 37 7.97 -17.34 31.68
CA SER A 37 8.48 -18.72 31.54
C SER A 37 7.63 -19.58 30.58
N PHE A 38 6.30 -19.49 30.67
CA PHE A 38 5.36 -20.28 29.88
C PHE A 38 5.46 -20.04 28.35
N PRO A 39 5.65 -18.80 27.86
CA PRO A 39 5.85 -18.50 26.43
C PRO A 39 7.12 -19.09 25.82
N ARG A 40 8.23 -19.18 26.58
CA ARG A 40 9.56 -19.54 26.05
C ARG A 40 9.62 -20.97 25.50
N ASP A 41 8.96 -21.92 26.17
CA ASP A 41 9.00 -23.34 25.79
C ASP A 41 8.08 -23.69 24.61
N TYR A 42 7.07 -22.85 24.33
CA TYR A 42 6.11 -23.04 23.24
C TYR A 42 6.45 -22.26 21.97
N LEU A 43 7.11 -21.10 22.10
CA LEU A 43 7.29 -20.14 21.00
C LEU A 43 8.75 -20.00 20.56
N GLY A 44 9.72 -20.27 21.44
CA GLY A 44 11.15 -20.21 21.11
C GLY A 44 11.69 -21.53 20.57
N ARG A 45 12.64 -21.48 19.63
CA ARG A 45 13.33 -22.69 19.15
C ARG A 45 14.52 -23.00 20.05
N LYS A 46 14.47 -24.11 20.78
CA LYS A 46 15.54 -24.55 21.69
C LYS A 46 16.71 -25.18 20.90
N LYS A 47 17.90 -24.57 20.96
CA LYS A 47 19.14 -25.07 20.35
C LYS A 47 20.08 -25.59 21.46
N GLY A 48 20.30 -26.90 21.49
CA GLY A 48 21.16 -27.59 22.48
C GLY A 48 20.41 -28.48 23.48
N LYS A 49 21.15 -29.25 24.29
CA LYS A 49 20.60 -30.11 25.37
C LYS A 49 21.10 -29.64 26.74
N GLY A 50 20.26 -29.77 27.78
CA GLY A 50 20.61 -29.43 29.16
C GLY A 50 20.54 -27.93 29.49
N PRO A 51 21.10 -27.48 30.63
CA PRO A 51 21.00 -26.09 31.14
C PRO A 51 21.74 -25.03 30.30
N LYS A 52 22.41 -25.43 29.20
CA LYS A 52 23.10 -24.54 28.25
C LYS A 52 22.31 -24.34 26.94
N ALA A 53 21.08 -24.83 26.86
CA ALA A 53 20.25 -24.66 25.67
C ALA A 53 19.92 -23.18 25.46
N LYS A 54 20.21 -22.66 24.26
CA LYS A 54 19.87 -21.28 23.87
C LYS A 54 18.55 -21.29 23.11
N TYR A 55 17.66 -20.35 23.42
CA TYR A 55 16.45 -20.12 22.64
C TYR A 55 16.80 -19.15 21.50
N THR A 56 16.40 -19.49 20.27
CA THR A 56 16.46 -18.59 19.11
C THR A 56 15.07 -18.08 18.76
N HIS A 57 14.99 -16.99 17.99
CA HIS A 57 13.73 -16.32 17.62
C HIS A 57 13.01 -15.70 18.83
N LEU A 58 13.77 -15.07 19.72
CA LEU A 58 13.22 -14.43 20.92
C LEU A 58 12.22 -13.31 20.58
N HIS A 59 12.36 -12.67 19.41
CA HIS A 59 11.42 -11.66 18.93
C HIS A 59 9.98 -12.19 18.85
N ALA A 60 9.76 -13.45 18.50
CA ALA A 60 8.41 -14.02 18.46
C ALA A 60 7.73 -14.02 19.85
N ILE A 61 8.52 -14.29 20.90
CA ILE A 61 8.04 -14.21 22.30
C ILE A 61 7.77 -12.76 22.70
N PHE A 62 8.63 -11.83 22.28
CA PHE A 62 8.42 -10.40 22.52
C PHE A 62 7.18 -9.85 21.80
N SER A 63 6.85 -10.36 20.61
CA SER A 63 5.61 -10.00 19.90
C SER A 63 4.37 -10.38 20.72
N ASP A 64 4.32 -11.60 21.24
CA ASP A 64 3.22 -12.05 22.12
C ASP A 64 3.19 -11.29 23.46
N LYS A 65 4.36 -11.00 24.06
CA LYS A 65 4.45 -10.14 25.26
C LYS A 65 3.88 -8.75 25.01
N PHE A 66 4.26 -8.10 23.92
CA PHE A 66 3.73 -6.79 23.53
C PHE A 66 2.20 -6.82 23.43
N ILE A 67 1.64 -7.82 22.74
CA ILE A 67 0.19 -7.92 22.58
C ILE A 67 -0.52 -8.14 23.92
N ARG A 68 0.00 -9.00 24.80
CA ARG A 68 -0.58 -9.17 26.14
C ARG A 68 -0.53 -7.91 26.99
N GLU A 69 0.56 -7.14 26.91
CA GLU A 69 0.76 -5.94 27.72
C GLU A 69 -0.08 -4.76 27.23
N TYR A 70 -0.18 -4.56 25.91
CA TYR A 70 -0.70 -3.32 25.33
C TYR A 70 -2.02 -3.47 24.57
N LEU A 71 -2.29 -4.63 23.95
CA LEU A 71 -3.45 -4.87 23.10
C LEU A 71 -4.09 -6.26 23.35
N PRO A 72 -4.58 -6.55 24.58
CA PRO A 72 -5.03 -7.89 24.96
C PRO A 72 -6.24 -8.40 24.15
N CYS A 73 -7.03 -7.50 23.54
CA CYS A 73 -8.11 -7.86 22.62
C CYS A 73 -7.62 -8.61 21.37
N LEU A 74 -6.31 -8.52 21.07
CA LEU A 74 -5.65 -9.22 19.95
C LEU A 74 -4.95 -10.52 20.37
N SER A 75 -5.28 -11.11 21.52
CA SER A 75 -4.60 -12.30 22.05
C SER A 75 -4.46 -13.48 21.07
N ILE A 76 -5.49 -13.73 20.24
CA ILE A 76 -5.43 -14.78 19.20
C ILE A 76 -4.41 -14.42 18.13
N ALA A 77 -4.49 -13.21 17.57
CA ALA A 77 -3.54 -12.70 16.59
C ALA A 77 -2.10 -12.69 17.16
N GLY A 78 -1.92 -12.28 18.42
CA GLY A 78 -0.63 -12.31 19.12
C GLY A 78 -0.06 -13.73 19.26
N THR A 79 -0.90 -14.72 19.54
CA THR A 79 -0.49 -16.12 19.60
C THR A 79 -0.09 -16.65 18.22
N LEU A 80 -0.87 -16.36 17.17
CA LEU A 80 -0.55 -16.72 15.79
C LEU A 80 0.76 -16.07 15.33
N ALA A 81 0.93 -14.78 15.62
CA ALA A 81 2.14 -14.00 15.38
C ALA A 81 3.35 -14.68 16.02
N ALA A 82 3.27 -15.11 17.28
CA ALA A 82 4.40 -15.76 17.94
C ALA A 82 4.68 -17.19 17.46
N LEU A 83 3.69 -17.87 16.86
CA LEU A 83 3.84 -19.24 16.35
C LEU A 83 4.52 -19.31 14.97
N HIS A 84 4.79 -18.19 14.28
CA HIS A 84 5.28 -18.21 12.90
C HIS A 84 6.62 -18.94 12.69
N HIS A 85 7.49 -19.02 13.71
CA HIS A 85 8.72 -19.84 13.65
C HIS A 85 8.54 -21.29 14.08
N SER A 86 7.42 -21.63 14.71
CA SER A 86 7.14 -22.96 15.27
C SER A 86 5.65 -23.34 15.17
N PRO A 87 5.06 -23.37 13.95
CA PRO A 87 3.64 -23.62 13.78
C PRO A 87 3.21 -25.00 14.34
N LYS A 88 4.12 -25.98 14.34
CA LYS A 88 3.92 -27.31 14.93
C LYS A 88 3.57 -27.31 16.43
N ASN A 89 3.87 -26.24 17.16
CA ASN A 89 3.58 -26.11 18.58
C ASN A 89 2.17 -25.54 18.85
N ALA A 90 1.40 -25.23 17.80
CA ALA A 90 0.05 -24.70 17.94
C ALA A 90 -0.88 -25.69 18.68
N ALA A 91 -1.76 -25.15 19.52
CA ALA A 91 -2.66 -25.95 20.35
C ALA A 91 -3.74 -26.70 19.56
N THR A 92 -4.12 -26.19 18.37
CA THR A 92 -5.16 -26.77 17.52
C THR A 92 -4.70 -26.90 16.08
N GLY A 93 -5.32 -27.80 15.32
CA GLY A 93 -5.03 -27.97 13.89
C GLY A 93 -5.30 -26.70 13.07
N ARG A 94 -6.36 -25.94 13.40
CA ARG A 94 -6.67 -24.69 12.69
C ARG A 94 -5.63 -23.60 12.98
N MET A 95 -5.20 -23.44 14.24
CA MET A 95 -4.12 -22.50 14.56
C MET A 95 -2.80 -22.89 13.91
N ARG A 96 -2.50 -24.20 13.83
CA ARG A 96 -1.32 -24.71 13.11
C ARG A 96 -1.36 -24.32 11.64
N TYR A 97 -2.52 -24.50 11.00
CA TYR A 97 -2.74 -24.10 9.61
C TYR A 97 -2.52 -22.59 9.41
N LEU A 98 -3.16 -21.74 10.21
CA LEU A 98 -3.01 -20.28 10.12
C LEU A 98 -1.56 -19.84 10.39
N ALA A 99 -0.90 -20.42 11.40
CA ALA A 99 0.51 -20.14 11.67
C ALA A 99 1.41 -20.55 10.49
N LYS A 100 1.13 -21.69 9.82
CA LYS A 100 1.83 -22.08 8.59
C LYS A 100 1.64 -21.07 7.47
N LEU A 101 0.45 -20.49 7.30
CA LEU A 101 0.24 -19.43 6.29
C LEU A 101 1.14 -18.21 6.57
N ILE A 102 1.23 -17.79 7.84
CA ILE A 102 2.12 -16.68 8.24
C ILE A 102 3.58 -17.04 8.00
N THR A 103 4.02 -18.24 8.40
CA THR A 103 5.40 -18.71 8.16
C THR A 103 5.74 -18.69 6.67
N LEU A 104 4.85 -19.19 5.82
CA LEU A 104 5.09 -19.21 4.39
C LEU A 104 5.11 -17.80 3.80
N ALA A 105 4.20 -16.92 4.24
CA ALA A 105 4.15 -15.53 3.82
C ALA A 105 5.41 -14.75 4.21
N ASP A 106 5.92 -14.97 5.43
CA ASP A 106 7.17 -14.39 5.92
C ASP A 106 8.36 -14.83 5.03
N TRP A 107 8.49 -16.14 4.78
CA TRP A 107 9.53 -16.66 3.89
C TRP A 107 9.44 -16.12 2.47
N MET A 108 8.22 -15.99 1.92
CA MET A 108 8.01 -15.42 0.58
C MET A 108 8.30 -13.91 0.55
N SER A 109 8.07 -13.19 1.66
CA SER A 109 8.43 -11.78 1.77
C SER A 109 9.93 -11.54 1.85
N SER A 110 10.71 -12.52 2.33
CA SER A 110 12.14 -12.42 2.61
C SER A 110 12.99 -13.40 1.79
N GLY A 111 12.46 -13.92 0.68
CA GLY A 111 13.01 -15.08 -0.04
C GLY A 111 14.51 -15.05 -0.35
N GLU A 112 15.07 -13.87 -0.66
CA GLU A 112 16.51 -13.68 -0.91
C GLU A 112 17.42 -13.93 0.32
N ARG A 113 16.85 -14.02 1.54
CA ARG A 113 17.59 -13.98 2.83
C ARG A 113 17.33 -15.19 3.73
N ARG A 114 16.55 -16.17 3.28
CA ARG A 114 15.99 -17.26 4.09
C ARG A 114 17.01 -18.04 4.93
N ASP A 115 18.22 -18.27 4.45
CA ASP A 115 19.20 -19.11 5.16
C ASP A 115 19.91 -18.44 6.34
N ARG A 116 19.67 -17.15 6.59
CA ARG A 116 20.47 -16.35 7.51
C ARG A 116 19.72 -15.93 8.78
N GLU A 117 18.42 -16.18 8.91
CA GLU A 117 17.61 -15.80 10.10
C GLU A 117 18.19 -16.25 11.45
N SER A 118 18.89 -17.40 11.50
CA SER A 118 19.48 -17.89 12.75
C SER A 118 20.66 -17.06 13.29
N ASP A 119 21.14 -16.10 12.53
CA ASP A 119 22.21 -15.17 12.89
C ASP A 119 21.69 -13.82 13.45
N GLU A 120 20.37 -13.62 13.53
CA GLU A 120 19.78 -12.32 13.94
C GLU A 120 20.00 -12.02 15.42
N ASP A 121 20.16 -13.07 16.23
CA ASP A 121 20.43 -12.98 17.66
C ASP A 121 21.94 -12.73 17.99
N LYS A 122 22.78 -12.42 16.99
CA LYS A 122 24.21 -12.09 17.20
C LYS A 122 24.35 -10.69 17.85
N PRO A 123 25.22 -10.52 18.86
CA PRO A 123 25.40 -9.22 19.51
C PRO A 123 25.82 -8.12 18.52
N GLY A 124 25.23 -6.93 18.66
CA GLY A 124 25.52 -5.76 17.82
C GLY A 124 24.39 -5.34 16.86
N TYR A 125 23.29 -6.10 16.77
CA TYR A 125 22.16 -5.78 15.89
C TYR A 125 21.53 -4.40 16.17
N GLN A 126 21.59 -3.90 17.42
CA GLN A 126 21.07 -2.56 17.74
C GLN A 126 21.86 -1.42 17.09
N ALA A 127 23.10 -1.67 16.66
CA ALA A 127 23.99 -0.66 16.08
C ALA A 127 23.92 -0.61 14.54
N GLU A 128 23.07 -1.43 13.90
CA GLU A 128 22.94 -1.49 12.46
C GLU A 128 21.69 -0.69 12.00
N PRO A 129 21.88 0.50 11.39
CA PRO A 129 20.77 1.29 10.84
C PRO A 129 20.33 0.76 9.48
N LEU A 130 19.14 1.19 9.04
CA LEU A 130 18.62 0.91 7.71
C LEU A 130 19.50 1.59 6.65
N ILE A 131 19.96 0.84 5.64
CA ILE A 131 20.68 1.35 4.48
C ILE A 131 19.67 1.91 3.47
N SER A 132 19.95 3.10 2.95
CA SER A 132 19.19 3.68 1.85
C SER A 132 19.33 2.86 0.58
N ILE A 133 18.21 2.44 0.00
CA ILE A 133 18.17 1.70 -1.27
C ILE A 133 18.85 2.48 -2.41
N PHE A 134 18.86 3.82 -2.36
CA PHE A 134 19.51 4.64 -3.38
C PHE A 134 21.03 4.49 -3.40
N SER A 135 21.65 4.18 -2.25
CA SER A 135 23.09 3.90 -2.19
C SER A 135 23.47 2.56 -2.83
N ARG A 136 22.47 1.73 -3.17
CA ARG A 136 22.65 0.46 -3.86
C ARG A 136 22.47 0.54 -5.37
N LEU A 137 21.95 1.65 -5.88
CA LEU A 137 21.71 1.83 -7.31
C LEU A 137 23.01 2.30 -7.98
N GLN A 138 23.50 1.51 -8.93
CA GLN A 138 24.59 1.91 -9.82
C GLN A 138 23.98 2.14 -11.19
N LEU A 139 24.07 3.38 -11.69
CA LEU A 139 23.78 3.67 -13.08
C LEU A 139 25.00 3.20 -13.89
N HIS A 140 24.78 2.28 -14.83
CA HIS A 140 25.82 1.89 -15.77
C HIS A 140 26.04 3.06 -16.75
N ASP A 141 27.06 3.87 -16.51
CA ASP A 141 27.63 4.72 -17.56
C ASP A 141 28.52 3.85 -18.47
N GLU A 142 28.48 4.10 -19.78
CA GLU A 142 29.15 3.30 -20.82
C GLU A 142 30.69 3.29 -20.70
N ASP A 143 31.28 4.10 -19.82
CA ASP A 143 32.73 4.18 -19.56
C ASP A 143 33.16 3.24 -18.41
N GLU A 144 33.20 1.93 -18.70
CA GLU A 144 33.64 0.85 -17.79
C GLU A 144 35.15 0.86 -17.44
N THR A 145 35.66 1.88 -16.74
CA THR A 145 37.05 1.83 -16.23
C THR A 145 37.22 2.04 -14.73
N GLU A 146 36.23 2.56 -14.00
CA GLU A 146 36.28 2.63 -12.54
C GLU A 146 34.93 2.25 -11.92
N LYS A 147 34.79 1.01 -11.44
CA LYS A 147 33.72 0.65 -10.48
C LYS A 147 33.98 1.40 -9.18
N ARG A 148 33.49 2.63 -9.06
CA ARG A 148 33.53 3.37 -7.79
C ARG A 148 32.54 2.73 -6.83
N GLU A 149 33.05 2.10 -5.77
CA GLU A 149 32.19 1.69 -4.65
C GLU A 149 31.60 2.94 -4.00
N ILE A 150 30.31 3.16 -4.22
CA ILE A 150 29.57 4.22 -3.56
C ILE A 150 29.38 3.78 -2.10
N PRO A 151 29.86 4.54 -1.10
CA PRO A 151 29.65 4.19 0.29
C PRO A 151 28.15 4.18 0.62
N PRO A 152 27.69 3.27 1.49
CA PRO A 152 26.28 3.24 1.90
C PRO A 152 25.90 4.53 2.60
N ALA A 153 24.67 4.98 2.38
CA ALA A 153 24.02 6.01 3.18
C ALA A 153 22.97 5.34 4.08
N TYR A 154 22.75 5.91 5.25
CA TYR A 154 21.93 5.32 6.30
C TYR A 154 20.71 6.18 6.59
N VAL A 155 19.54 5.57 6.68
CA VAL A 155 18.30 6.27 7.03
C VAL A 155 18.27 6.51 8.55
N PRO A 156 18.04 7.75 9.02
CA PRO A 156 17.93 8.02 10.45
C PRO A 156 16.77 7.26 11.11
N LEU A 157 17.01 6.71 12.30
CA LEU A 157 16.01 6.00 13.10
C LEU A 157 15.09 7.00 13.82
N VAL A 158 13.98 7.36 13.20
CA VAL A 158 13.00 8.34 13.69
C VAL A 158 11.57 7.89 13.40
N ALA A 159 10.62 8.42 14.16
CA ALA A 159 9.20 8.29 13.80
C ALA A 159 8.91 9.19 12.60
N LEU A 160 7.97 8.76 11.75
CA LEU A 160 7.51 9.55 10.62
C LEU A 160 6.83 10.83 11.14
N ASP A 161 7.30 11.97 10.63
CA ASP A 161 6.77 13.27 10.97
C ASP A 161 6.41 14.06 9.69
N PRO A 162 5.47 15.03 9.75
CA PRO A 162 4.97 15.71 8.56
C PRO A 162 6.00 16.52 7.78
N THR A 163 7.16 16.87 8.36
CA THR A 163 8.20 17.61 7.65
C THR A 163 8.98 16.72 6.69
N LEU A 164 9.08 15.42 6.99
CA LEU A 164 9.91 14.43 6.28
C LEU A 164 11.42 14.78 6.26
N GLU A 165 11.84 15.87 6.88
CA GLU A 165 13.24 16.35 6.88
C GLU A 165 14.16 15.38 7.61
N ASN A 166 13.64 14.66 8.61
CA ASN A 166 14.42 13.72 9.40
C ASN A 166 14.62 12.35 8.73
N LEU A 167 14.10 12.14 7.51
CA LEU A 167 14.24 10.89 6.75
C LEU A 167 15.44 10.89 5.80
N PHE A 168 16.07 12.04 5.54
CA PHE A 168 17.15 12.14 4.57
C PHE A 168 18.37 11.30 5.01
N PRO A 169 18.90 10.42 4.14
CA PRO A 169 20.02 9.55 4.50
C PRO A 169 21.29 10.31 4.89
N VAL A 170 21.95 9.84 5.95
CA VAL A 170 23.23 10.35 6.46
C VAL A 170 24.38 9.43 6.06
N LYS A 171 25.62 9.94 6.11
CA LYS A 171 26.80 9.18 5.66
C LYS A 171 27.34 8.24 6.72
N GLU A 172 27.30 8.65 7.99
CA GLU A 172 27.87 7.89 9.09
C GLU A 172 26.80 7.11 9.85
N LYS A 173 27.07 5.84 10.19
CA LYS A 173 26.12 5.00 10.97
C LYS A 173 25.69 5.66 12.27
N ARG A 174 26.62 6.34 12.96
CA ARG A 174 26.37 6.98 14.24
C ARG A 174 25.35 8.13 14.13
N GLU A 175 25.37 8.85 13.01
CA GLU A 175 24.45 9.97 12.76
C GLU A 175 23.01 9.49 12.52
N ALA A 176 22.84 8.22 12.10
CA ALA A 176 21.52 7.62 11.92
C ALA A 176 20.80 7.39 13.26
N PHE A 177 21.48 7.56 14.39
CA PHE A 177 20.92 7.41 15.72
C PHE A 177 20.97 8.76 16.46
N LEU A 178 19.82 9.31 16.86
CA LEU A 178 19.68 10.61 17.54
C LEU A 178 20.61 10.77 18.76
N ALA A 179 20.84 9.69 19.52
CA ALA A 179 21.72 9.70 20.69
C ALA A 179 23.18 9.28 20.39
N GLY A 180 23.52 9.05 19.12
CA GLY A 180 24.74 8.36 18.69
C GLY A 180 24.84 6.92 19.21
N ASP A 181 23.72 6.38 19.70
CA ASP A 181 23.58 5.08 20.35
C ASP A 181 22.27 4.45 19.87
N GLY A 182 22.38 3.27 19.26
CA GLY A 182 21.25 2.59 18.65
C GLY A 182 20.21 2.13 19.66
N GLN A 183 20.63 1.53 20.77
CA GLN A 183 19.71 1.02 21.80
C GLN A 183 18.91 2.16 22.45
N LYS A 184 19.56 3.27 22.81
CA LYS A 184 18.85 4.45 23.34
C LYS A 184 17.87 5.04 22.34
N SER A 185 18.25 5.09 21.07
CA SER A 185 17.37 5.59 20.00
C SER A 185 16.14 4.70 19.83
N TYR A 186 16.31 3.37 19.83
CA TYR A 186 15.19 2.42 19.86
C TYR A 186 14.33 2.58 21.11
N GLN A 187 14.91 2.79 22.29
CA GLN A 187 14.17 2.98 23.53
C GLN A 187 13.29 4.24 23.48
N MET A 188 13.82 5.37 22.99
CA MET A 188 13.06 6.61 22.82
C MET A 188 11.92 6.44 21.81
N LEU A 189 12.19 5.76 20.68
CA LEU A 189 11.17 5.48 19.67
C LEU A 189 10.08 4.55 20.21
N TRP A 190 10.47 3.54 20.99
CA TRP A 190 9.55 2.59 21.62
C TRP A 190 8.61 3.27 22.61
N GLN A 191 9.11 4.22 23.41
CA GLN A 191 8.29 4.99 24.34
C GLN A 191 7.22 5.81 23.61
N GLN A 192 7.56 6.41 22.47
CA GLN A 192 6.59 7.13 21.63
C GLN A 192 5.57 6.18 21.01
N PHE A 193 6.02 5.03 20.49
CA PHE A 193 5.16 4.00 19.94
C PHE A 193 4.14 3.50 20.98
N VAL A 194 4.59 3.17 22.20
CA VAL A 194 3.72 2.72 23.29
C VAL A 194 2.74 3.81 23.73
N ALA A 195 3.14 5.09 23.70
CA ALA A 195 2.24 6.20 24.01
C ALA A 195 1.07 6.24 23.00
N ASP A 196 1.35 6.13 21.70
CA ASP A 196 0.31 6.09 20.66
C ASP A 196 -0.55 4.82 20.76
N VAL A 197 0.06 3.64 20.98
CA VAL A 197 -0.67 2.38 21.18
C VAL A 197 -1.59 2.45 22.41
N SER A 198 -1.20 3.18 23.46
CA SER A 198 -2.01 3.32 24.67
C SER A 198 -3.35 4.01 24.42
N ASN A 199 -3.45 4.84 23.37
CA ASN A 199 -4.68 5.48 22.93
C ASN A 199 -5.65 4.49 22.25
N LEU A 200 -5.18 3.28 21.90
CA LEU A 200 -5.96 2.25 21.20
C LEU A 200 -6.49 1.13 22.10
N LYS A 201 -6.25 1.17 23.42
CA LYS A 201 -6.59 0.07 24.34
C LYS A 201 -8.05 -0.37 24.33
N ASN A 202 -8.97 0.54 23.99
CA ASN A 202 -10.41 0.31 23.98
C ASN A 202 -10.98 0.13 22.56
N PHE A 203 -10.13 -0.11 21.57
CA PHE A 203 -10.55 -0.30 20.19
C PHE A 203 -10.89 -1.76 19.92
N GLU A 204 -11.93 -1.97 19.10
CA GLU A 204 -12.26 -3.30 18.60
C GLU A 204 -11.25 -3.73 17.52
N PRO A 205 -11.03 -5.04 17.32
CA PRO A 205 -10.00 -5.51 16.41
C PRO A 205 -10.18 -5.09 14.94
N GLU A 206 -11.42 -4.86 14.51
CA GLU A 206 -11.73 -4.29 13.19
C GLU A 206 -11.18 -2.87 13.03
N ASP A 207 -11.25 -2.05 14.09
CA ASP A 207 -10.66 -0.71 14.07
C ASP A 207 -9.13 -0.76 14.20
N LEU A 208 -8.62 -1.72 14.98
CA LEU A 208 -7.18 -1.95 15.10
C LEU A 208 -6.55 -2.41 13.78
N LEU A 209 -7.27 -3.19 12.97
CA LEU A 209 -6.84 -3.58 11.62
C LEU A 209 -6.62 -2.36 10.72
N ARG A 210 -7.35 -1.26 10.93
CA ARG A 210 -7.14 0.02 10.23
C ARG A 210 -5.98 0.81 10.83
N GLN A 211 -5.88 0.89 12.16
CA GLN A 211 -4.89 1.72 12.87
C GLN A 211 -3.46 1.15 12.84
N ILE A 212 -3.31 -0.17 13.00
CA ILE A 212 -2.01 -0.83 13.15
C ILE A 212 -1.10 -0.60 11.92
N PRO A 213 -1.56 -0.73 10.67
CA PRO A 213 -0.73 -0.43 9.51
C PRO A 213 -0.13 0.98 9.55
N PHE A 214 -0.89 2.02 9.93
CA PHE A 214 -0.39 3.39 10.03
C PHE A 214 0.55 3.60 11.23
N LEU A 215 0.33 2.90 12.34
CA LEU A 215 1.26 2.93 13.48
C LEU A 215 2.61 2.31 13.09
N LEU A 216 2.57 1.17 12.41
CA LEU A 216 3.76 0.51 11.93
C LEU A 216 4.46 1.35 10.86
N GLU A 217 3.73 2.00 9.96
CA GLU A 217 4.29 2.95 9.00
C GLU A 217 5.00 4.09 9.72
N LYS A 218 4.36 4.65 10.76
CA LYS A 218 4.94 5.75 11.54
C LYS A 218 6.22 5.36 12.28
N PHE A 219 6.27 4.18 12.91
CA PHE A 219 7.36 3.85 13.84
C PHE A 219 8.37 2.82 13.34
N THR A 220 8.06 2.09 12.26
CA THR A 220 8.90 0.97 11.79
C THR A 220 9.41 1.13 10.36
N LEU A 221 9.08 2.24 9.68
CA LEU A 221 9.54 2.56 8.33
C LEU A 221 11.06 2.78 8.23
N THR A 222 11.69 3.35 9.25
CA THR A 222 13.14 3.62 9.24
C THR A 222 13.95 2.53 9.96
N MET A 223 13.28 1.49 10.46
CA MET A 223 13.91 0.38 11.16
C MET A 223 14.18 -0.76 10.18
N PRO A 224 15.36 -1.39 10.16
CA PRO A 224 15.61 -2.54 9.29
C PRO A 224 14.87 -3.80 9.73
N ALA A 225 14.26 -4.54 8.81
CA ALA A 225 13.56 -5.80 9.08
C ALA A 225 14.53 -6.87 9.60
N SER A 226 15.74 -6.92 9.03
CA SER A 226 16.85 -7.78 9.44
C SER A 226 18.14 -6.97 9.45
N THR A 227 19.02 -7.25 10.40
CA THR A 227 20.33 -6.59 10.57
C THR A 227 21.49 -7.40 9.99
N ILE A 228 21.18 -8.51 9.32
CA ILE A 228 22.20 -9.37 8.71
C ILE A 228 22.47 -8.93 7.27
N ASP A 229 23.74 -8.99 6.88
CA ASP A 229 24.29 -8.60 5.58
C ASP A 229 24.05 -7.14 5.19
N LYS A 230 22.85 -6.85 4.67
CA LYS A 230 22.46 -5.60 4.05
C LYS A 230 21.07 -5.19 4.54
N PRO A 231 20.99 -4.40 5.61
CA PRO A 231 19.72 -3.98 6.20
C PRO A 231 19.07 -2.87 5.37
N ASP A 232 18.56 -3.14 4.17
CA ASP A 232 17.93 -2.12 3.29
C ASP A 232 16.42 -2.32 3.08
N LEU A 233 15.83 -3.33 3.70
CA LEU A 233 14.39 -3.52 3.78
C LEU A 233 13.91 -3.02 5.15
N SER A 234 13.01 -2.04 5.17
CA SER A 234 12.39 -1.60 6.42
C SER A 234 11.47 -2.66 7.00
N LEU A 235 11.31 -2.69 8.32
CA LEU A 235 10.36 -3.57 8.98
C LEU A 235 8.92 -3.32 8.51
N TYR A 236 8.51 -2.06 8.33
CA TYR A 236 7.17 -1.75 7.82
C TYR A 236 6.87 -2.45 6.48
N HIS A 237 7.74 -2.27 5.48
CA HIS A 237 7.54 -2.88 4.16
C HIS A 237 7.53 -4.41 4.23
N HIS A 238 8.38 -5.02 5.05
CA HIS A 238 8.37 -6.47 5.27
C HIS A 238 7.04 -6.94 5.88
N LEU A 239 6.57 -6.30 6.94
CA LEU A 239 5.27 -6.62 7.58
C LEU A 239 4.11 -6.46 6.59
N LYS A 240 4.14 -5.39 5.78
CA LYS A 240 3.12 -5.13 4.74
C LYS A 240 3.08 -6.23 3.69
N SER A 241 4.24 -6.63 3.13
CA SER A 241 4.28 -7.70 2.14
C SER A 241 3.92 -9.06 2.72
N THR A 242 4.34 -9.36 3.96
CA THR A 242 3.91 -10.57 4.67
C THR A 242 2.39 -10.61 4.86
N ALA A 243 1.76 -9.49 5.26
CA ALA A 243 0.30 -9.39 5.37
C ALA A 243 -0.43 -9.54 4.02
N ALA A 244 0.12 -8.98 2.94
CA ALA A 244 -0.41 -9.14 1.59
C ALA A 244 -0.39 -10.61 1.14
N ILE A 245 0.74 -11.29 1.32
CA ILE A 245 0.93 -12.69 0.92
C ILE A 245 0.05 -13.60 1.79
N ALA A 246 0.02 -13.38 3.11
CA ALA A 246 -0.84 -14.14 4.03
C ALA A 246 -2.33 -14.00 3.66
N SER A 247 -2.75 -12.80 3.25
CA SER A 247 -4.12 -12.57 2.74
C SER A 247 -4.41 -13.42 1.51
N CYS A 248 -3.51 -13.43 0.52
CA CYS A 248 -3.68 -14.26 -0.67
C CYS A 248 -3.73 -15.75 -0.32
N LEU A 249 -2.79 -16.22 0.50
CA LEU A 249 -2.70 -17.62 0.93
C LEU A 249 -3.98 -18.09 1.63
N TYR A 250 -4.58 -17.24 2.48
CA TYR A 250 -5.85 -17.53 3.14
C TYR A 250 -6.99 -17.66 2.13
N GLN A 251 -7.10 -16.74 1.16
CA GLN A 251 -8.14 -16.76 0.13
C GLN A 251 -8.02 -17.94 -0.84
N LEU A 252 -6.83 -18.54 -0.95
CA LEU A 252 -6.58 -19.72 -1.79
C LEU A 252 -7.05 -21.03 -1.14
N GLU A 253 -7.24 -21.04 0.18
CA GLU A 253 -7.72 -22.19 0.96
C GLU A 253 -6.96 -23.50 0.65
N VAL A 254 -5.64 -23.41 0.43
CA VAL A 254 -4.80 -24.57 0.12
C VAL A 254 -4.76 -25.56 1.29
N SER A 255 -4.61 -26.86 1.00
CA SER A 255 -4.58 -27.89 2.04
C SER A 255 -3.29 -27.85 2.86
N GLU A 256 -3.35 -28.36 4.10
CA GLU A 256 -2.18 -28.39 4.97
C GLU A 256 -1.06 -29.28 4.39
N GLU A 257 -1.42 -30.36 3.69
CA GLU A 257 -0.48 -31.26 3.01
C GLU A 257 0.25 -30.56 1.87
N PHE A 258 -0.43 -29.67 1.14
CA PHE A 258 0.19 -28.86 0.09
C PHE A 258 1.13 -27.80 0.66
N LEU A 259 0.79 -27.20 1.80
CA LEU A 259 1.73 -26.31 2.52
C LEU A 259 2.98 -27.07 2.95
N ASP A 260 2.83 -28.30 3.45
CA ASP A 260 3.97 -29.13 3.85
C ASP A 260 4.85 -29.50 2.65
N SER A 261 4.27 -29.78 1.47
CA SER A 261 5.06 -30.03 0.26
C SER A 261 5.83 -28.79 -0.19
N ILE A 262 5.21 -27.60 -0.11
CA ILE A 262 5.90 -26.33 -0.35
C ILE A 262 7.07 -26.17 0.64
N PHE A 263 6.84 -26.33 1.95
CA PHE A 263 7.90 -26.14 2.94
C PHE A 263 9.10 -27.05 2.71
N GLU A 264 8.89 -28.31 2.31
CA GLU A 264 9.96 -29.24 1.97
C GLU A 264 10.70 -28.81 0.69
N GLU A 265 9.97 -28.42 -0.36
CA GLU A 265 10.58 -27.95 -1.62
C GLU A 265 11.38 -26.66 -1.42
N ILE A 266 10.90 -25.70 -0.61
CA ILE A 266 11.67 -24.48 -0.31
C ILE A 266 12.95 -24.87 0.45
N LYS A 267 12.93 -25.82 1.40
CA LYS A 267 14.15 -26.25 2.12
C LYS A 267 15.19 -26.90 1.20
N SER A 268 14.79 -27.46 0.07
CA SER A 268 15.74 -27.98 -0.93
C SER A 268 16.19 -26.95 -1.96
N LEU A 269 15.61 -25.73 -1.96
CA LEU A 269 16.20 -24.61 -2.69
C LEU A 269 17.57 -24.26 -2.07
N PRO A 270 18.59 -23.99 -2.88
CA PRO A 270 19.89 -23.60 -2.35
C PRO A 270 19.91 -22.12 -1.94
N PRO A 271 20.93 -21.74 -1.16
CA PRO A 271 20.84 -20.59 -0.28
C PRO A 271 21.15 -19.22 -0.88
N GLU A 272 21.45 -19.13 -2.19
CA GLU A 272 21.71 -17.85 -2.84
C GLU A 272 20.82 -17.66 -4.07
N PRO A 273 20.21 -16.47 -4.25
CA PRO A 273 19.44 -16.15 -5.44
C PRO A 273 20.34 -16.25 -6.69
N TYR A 274 19.81 -16.88 -7.72
CA TYR A 274 20.56 -17.19 -8.94
C TYR A 274 20.82 -15.95 -9.77
N LYS A 275 22.10 -15.65 -10.00
CA LYS A 275 22.51 -14.59 -10.94
C LYS A 275 22.23 -14.93 -12.41
N GLU A 276 21.96 -16.20 -12.72
CA GLU A 276 21.76 -16.70 -14.08
C GLU A 276 20.32 -17.20 -14.28
N LYS A 277 19.59 -16.58 -15.21
CA LYS A 277 18.19 -16.90 -15.54
C LYS A 277 17.97 -18.36 -15.98
N GLU A 278 18.98 -18.97 -16.61
CA GLU A 278 18.89 -20.34 -17.13
C GLU A 278 18.82 -21.37 -16.00
N ARG A 279 19.62 -21.18 -14.95
CA ARG A 279 19.63 -22.05 -13.76
C ARG A 279 18.35 -21.91 -12.94
N ALA A 280 17.85 -20.68 -12.80
CA ALA A 280 16.53 -20.40 -12.22
C ALA A 280 15.40 -21.18 -12.91
N LEU A 281 15.45 -21.29 -14.25
CA LEU A 281 14.45 -21.98 -15.05
C LEU A 281 14.53 -23.51 -14.94
N GLU A 282 15.73 -24.08 -14.85
CA GLU A 282 15.93 -25.52 -14.62
C GLU A 282 15.37 -26.00 -13.29
N ILE A 283 15.52 -25.18 -12.26
CA ILE A 283 15.06 -25.47 -10.89
C ILE A 283 13.56 -25.39 -10.80
N LYS A 284 12.94 -24.41 -11.47
CA LYS A 284 11.49 -24.40 -11.64
C LYS A 284 11.04 -25.77 -12.14
N LYS A 285 11.62 -26.33 -13.21
CA LYS A 285 11.21 -27.65 -13.74
C LYS A 285 11.35 -28.83 -12.76
N GLN A 286 12.13 -28.71 -11.70
CA GLN A 286 12.34 -29.77 -10.72
C GLN A 286 11.23 -29.84 -9.65
N TYR A 287 10.50 -28.74 -9.43
CA TYR A 287 9.58 -28.58 -8.31
C TYR A 287 8.13 -28.44 -8.76
N ASN A 288 7.27 -29.36 -8.32
CA ASN A 288 5.87 -29.37 -8.73
C ASN A 288 5.04 -28.38 -7.92
N SER A 289 5.22 -28.34 -6.59
CA SER A 289 4.42 -27.48 -5.71
C SER A 289 4.80 -26.01 -5.92
N LEU A 290 6.11 -25.71 -6.01
CA LEU A 290 6.59 -24.34 -6.16
C LEU A 290 6.25 -23.67 -7.50
N ASN A 291 5.98 -24.46 -8.54
CA ASN A 291 5.60 -23.93 -9.86
C ASN A 291 4.12 -23.56 -9.97
N ARG A 292 3.30 -23.96 -9.00
CA ARG A 292 1.88 -23.64 -9.04
C ARG A 292 1.69 -22.12 -9.02
N GLU A 293 1.02 -21.62 -10.05
CA GLU A 293 0.72 -20.20 -10.24
C GLU A 293 -0.53 -19.82 -9.46
N ASP A 294 -0.41 -19.66 -8.15
CA ASP A 294 -1.53 -19.36 -7.27
C ASP A 294 -1.77 -17.86 -7.03
N PHE A 295 -0.98 -16.98 -7.66
CA PHE A 295 -1.09 -15.53 -7.46
C PHE A 295 -1.12 -14.79 -8.80
N PHE A 296 -1.60 -13.55 -8.76
CA PHE A 296 -1.44 -12.56 -9.82
C PHE A 296 -0.72 -11.33 -9.29
N LEU A 297 0.21 -10.80 -10.09
CA LEU A 297 0.67 -9.43 -9.96
C LEU A 297 -0.13 -8.58 -10.97
N ALA A 298 -1.07 -7.79 -10.47
CA ALA A 298 -1.88 -6.88 -11.26
C ALA A 298 -1.29 -5.47 -11.22
N SER A 299 -1.29 -4.78 -12.35
CA SER A 299 -0.88 -3.38 -12.49
C SER A 299 -1.98 -2.57 -13.15
N GLY A 300 -2.31 -1.43 -12.53
CA GLY A 300 -3.20 -0.42 -13.10
C GLY A 300 -2.44 0.86 -13.41
N ASP A 301 -2.73 1.48 -14.54
CA ASP A 301 -2.03 2.65 -15.04
C ASP A 301 -3.00 3.61 -15.74
N ILE A 302 -3.18 4.81 -15.19
CA ILE A 302 -4.01 5.84 -15.81
C ILE A 302 -3.21 6.51 -16.93
N SER A 303 -3.60 6.26 -18.18
CA SER A 303 -3.05 6.89 -19.36
C SER A 303 -3.76 8.23 -19.65
N GLY A 304 -3.00 9.24 -20.07
CA GLY A 304 -3.52 10.57 -20.44
C GLY A 304 -3.40 11.64 -19.34
N ILE A 305 -2.69 11.36 -18.24
CA ILE A 305 -2.55 12.26 -17.09
C ILE A 305 -2.00 13.64 -17.48
N GLN A 306 -0.92 13.68 -18.26
CA GLN A 306 -0.28 14.95 -18.63
C GLN A 306 -1.24 15.83 -19.44
N ASP A 307 -1.86 15.27 -20.47
CA ASP A 307 -2.84 16.00 -21.29
C ASP A 307 -4.03 16.46 -20.43
N PHE A 308 -4.54 15.61 -19.53
CA PHE A 308 -5.67 15.95 -18.66
C PHE A 308 -5.36 17.09 -17.67
N ILE A 309 -4.15 17.12 -17.12
CA ILE A 309 -3.73 18.15 -16.18
C ILE A 309 -3.40 19.46 -16.92
N TYR A 310 -2.65 19.40 -18.02
CA TYR A 310 -1.99 20.57 -18.62
C TYR A 310 -2.61 21.10 -19.92
N SER A 311 -3.66 20.48 -20.48
CA SER A 311 -4.39 20.98 -21.68
C SER A 311 -5.16 22.29 -21.47
N VAL A 312 -4.75 23.08 -20.49
CA VAL A 312 -5.47 24.23 -19.98
C VAL A 312 -4.95 25.51 -20.62
N THR A 313 -5.79 26.18 -21.41
CA THR A 313 -5.40 27.33 -22.25
C THR A 313 -5.59 28.71 -21.59
N SER A 314 -6.24 28.80 -20.42
CA SER A 314 -6.53 30.07 -19.74
C SER A 314 -5.95 30.16 -18.32
N GLU A 315 -5.50 31.36 -17.91
CA GLU A 315 -4.98 31.63 -16.55
C GLU A 315 -5.95 31.19 -15.43
N LYS A 316 -7.27 31.29 -15.68
CA LYS A 316 -8.31 30.98 -14.69
C LYS A 316 -8.57 29.48 -14.54
N ALA A 317 -8.21 28.68 -15.53
CA ALA A 317 -8.35 27.23 -15.46
C ALA A 317 -7.25 26.54 -14.62
N LEU A 318 -6.28 27.33 -14.13
CA LEU A 318 -5.39 26.95 -13.02
C LEU A 318 -6.14 26.69 -11.71
N LYS A 319 -7.34 27.27 -11.49
CA LYS A 319 -8.15 27.07 -10.26
C LYS A 319 -8.55 25.61 -10.04
N GLY A 320 -8.72 24.82 -11.11
CA GLY A 320 -9.07 23.40 -11.05
C GLY A 320 -7.88 22.44 -11.01
N LEU A 321 -6.64 22.92 -11.18
CA LEU A 321 -5.47 22.06 -11.39
C LEU A 321 -5.19 21.12 -10.20
N ARG A 322 -5.24 21.67 -8.97
CA ARG A 322 -5.06 20.87 -7.75
C ARG A 322 -6.18 19.86 -7.58
N GLY A 323 -7.43 20.27 -7.84
CA GLY A 323 -8.58 19.37 -7.88
C GLY A 323 -8.39 18.23 -8.87
N ARG A 324 -7.91 18.49 -10.09
CA ARG A 324 -7.60 17.46 -11.10
C ARG A 324 -6.49 16.51 -10.67
N SER A 325 -5.40 17.04 -10.10
CA SER A 325 -4.28 16.22 -9.61
C SER A 325 -4.72 15.31 -8.45
N PHE A 326 -5.45 15.86 -7.48
CA PHE A 326 -6.00 15.07 -6.37
C PHE A 326 -7.04 14.06 -6.85
N TYR A 327 -7.89 14.44 -7.82
CA TYR A 327 -8.85 13.55 -8.45
C TYR A 327 -8.17 12.32 -9.06
N LEU A 328 -7.06 12.50 -9.79
CA LEU A 328 -6.32 11.36 -10.35
C LEU A 328 -5.80 10.42 -9.27
N GLN A 329 -5.30 10.97 -8.15
CA GLN A 329 -4.90 10.16 -7.00
C GLN A 329 -6.10 9.39 -6.42
N LEU A 330 -7.26 10.03 -6.25
CA LEU A 330 -8.48 9.39 -5.77
C LEU A 330 -8.95 8.28 -6.70
N VAL A 331 -8.98 8.50 -8.01
CA VAL A 331 -9.44 7.48 -8.98
C VAL A 331 -8.51 6.27 -8.99
N SER A 332 -7.19 6.47 -8.99
CA SER A 332 -6.24 5.36 -8.90
C SER A 332 -6.44 4.54 -7.63
N GLU A 333 -6.60 5.22 -6.50
CA GLU A 333 -6.78 4.56 -5.21
C GLU A 333 -8.12 3.83 -5.12
N VAL A 334 -9.22 4.47 -5.55
CA VAL A 334 -10.56 3.89 -5.52
C VAL A 334 -10.67 2.72 -6.50
N ALA A 335 -10.06 2.81 -7.69
CA ALA A 335 -9.99 1.68 -8.61
C ALA A 335 -9.22 0.49 -8.00
N ALA A 336 -8.10 0.75 -7.32
CA ALA A 336 -7.36 -0.28 -6.62
C ALA A 336 -8.17 -0.90 -5.46
N ARG A 337 -8.82 -0.07 -4.63
CA ARG A 337 -9.72 -0.52 -3.56
C ARG A 337 -10.90 -1.33 -4.10
N LYS A 338 -11.43 -0.95 -5.26
CA LYS A 338 -12.49 -1.71 -5.94
C LYS A 338 -12.00 -3.12 -6.29
N ILE A 339 -10.83 -3.24 -6.90
CA ILE A 339 -10.24 -4.55 -7.21
C ILE A 339 -10.02 -5.35 -5.91
N LEU A 340 -9.46 -4.75 -4.86
CA LEU A 340 -9.25 -5.43 -3.57
C LEU A 340 -10.56 -5.95 -2.95
N SER A 341 -11.62 -5.14 -2.96
CA SER A 341 -12.93 -5.51 -2.42
C SER A 341 -13.52 -6.74 -3.12
N GLU A 342 -13.30 -6.86 -4.44
CA GLU A 342 -13.77 -7.99 -5.24
C GLU A 342 -13.03 -9.30 -4.93
N PHE A 343 -11.83 -9.20 -4.36
CA PHE A 343 -11.03 -10.34 -3.93
C PHE A 343 -11.09 -10.58 -2.42
N ASN A 344 -11.90 -9.81 -1.68
CA ASN A 344 -11.97 -9.82 -0.21
C ASN A 344 -10.59 -9.61 0.44
N LEU A 345 -9.82 -8.66 -0.08
CA LEU A 345 -8.49 -8.32 0.41
C LEU A 345 -8.47 -6.95 1.09
N THR A 346 -7.48 -6.75 1.95
CA THR A 346 -7.22 -5.46 2.62
C THR A 346 -6.23 -4.61 1.84
N GLU A 347 -6.03 -3.35 2.27
CA GLU A 347 -5.03 -2.44 1.70
C GLU A 347 -3.58 -2.95 1.83
N ALA A 348 -3.31 -3.99 2.63
CA ALA A 348 -1.99 -4.64 2.66
C ALA A 348 -1.58 -5.14 1.27
N ASN A 349 -2.55 -5.64 0.48
CA ASN A 349 -2.33 -6.16 -0.86
C ASN A 349 -2.03 -5.08 -1.92
N LEU A 350 -2.22 -3.80 -1.59
CA LEU A 350 -1.82 -2.68 -2.44
C LEU A 350 -0.33 -2.39 -2.23
N ILE A 351 0.52 -3.00 -3.07
CA ILE A 351 1.98 -2.88 -2.97
C ILE A 351 2.40 -1.41 -3.13
N TYR A 352 1.88 -0.76 -4.16
CA TYR A 352 2.17 0.62 -4.52
C TYR A 352 0.93 1.29 -5.13
N CYS A 353 0.73 2.57 -4.85
CA CYS A 353 -0.25 3.42 -5.51
C CYS A 353 0.25 4.86 -5.52
N GLY A 354 0.58 5.40 -6.69
CA GLY A 354 1.12 6.74 -6.84
C GLY A 354 1.27 7.15 -8.30
N GLY A 355 1.09 8.46 -8.57
CA GLY A 355 1.29 9.04 -9.90
C GLY A 355 0.36 8.48 -10.99
N GLY A 356 -0.81 7.93 -10.63
CA GLY A 356 -1.70 7.27 -11.59
C GLY A 356 -1.45 5.77 -11.78
N HIS A 357 -0.42 5.21 -11.15
CA HIS A 357 -0.03 3.82 -11.27
C HIS A 357 -0.23 3.08 -9.95
N PHE A 358 -0.63 1.81 -10.01
CA PHE A 358 -0.71 0.95 -8.84
C PHE A 358 -0.34 -0.49 -9.16
N TYR A 359 0.06 -1.23 -8.12
CA TYR A 359 0.38 -2.66 -8.18
C TYR A 359 -0.31 -3.39 -7.04
N ILE A 360 -0.95 -4.50 -7.35
CA ILE A 360 -1.74 -5.29 -6.40
C ILE A 360 -1.32 -6.76 -6.51
N LEU A 361 -1.10 -7.40 -5.36
CA LEU A 361 -0.94 -8.85 -5.28
C LEU A 361 -2.32 -9.50 -5.01
N LEU A 362 -2.76 -10.39 -5.90
CA LEU A 362 -4.07 -11.04 -5.82
C LEU A 362 -3.93 -12.58 -5.79
N PRO A 363 -4.86 -13.31 -5.16
CA PRO A 363 -4.94 -14.76 -5.25
C PRO A 363 -5.56 -15.20 -6.59
N ARG A 364 -4.98 -16.23 -7.21
CA ARG A 364 -5.50 -16.85 -8.45
C ARG A 364 -6.26 -18.13 -8.12
N LYS A 365 -7.52 -17.96 -7.71
CA LYS A 365 -8.49 -19.05 -7.60
C LYS A 365 -9.24 -19.27 -8.93
N ASN A 366 -9.99 -20.36 -9.01
CA ASN A 366 -10.89 -20.60 -10.15
C ASN A 366 -11.86 -19.41 -10.32
N GLY A 367 -11.98 -18.88 -11.54
CA GLY A 367 -12.82 -17.70 -11.82
C GLY A 367 -12.13 -16.35 -11.60
N ALA A 368 -10.91 -16.31 -11.06
CA ALA A 368 -10.22 -15.05 -10.75
C ALA A 368 -9.86 -14.24 -12.01
N GLU A 369 -9.51 -14.91 -13.10
CA GLU A 369 -9.14 -14.27 -14.36
C GLU A 369 -10.36 -13.66 -15.06
N GLU A 370 -11.47 -14.39 -15.10
CA GLU A 370 -12.76 -13.92 -15.59
C GLU A 370 -13.26 -12.72 -14.78
N LYS A 371 -13.06 -12.74 -13.45
CA LYS A 371 -13.36 -11.61 -12.57
C LYS A 371 -12.51 -10.38 -12.92
N LEU A 372 -11.22 -10.53 -13.19
CA LEU A 372 -10.35 -9.42 -13.61
C LEU A 372 -10.75 -8.86 -14.99
N ILE A 373 -11.13 -9.72 -15.93
CA ILE A 373 -11.64 -9.31 -17.24
C ILE A 373 -12.92 -8.48 -17.08
N SER A 374 -13.88 -8.96 -16.30
CA SER A 374 -15.12 -8.22 -16.01
C SER A 374 -14.86 -6.88 -15.32
N LEU A 375 -13.93 -6.84 -14.36
CA LEU A 375 -13.54 -5.58 -13.71
C LEU A 375 -12.90 -4.60 -14.68
N LYS A 376 -12.02 -5.09 -15.56
CA LYS A 376 -11.40 -4.27 -16.60
C LYS A 376 -12.44 -3.64 -17.53
N GLU A 377 -13.42 -4.41 -18.00
CA GLU A 377 -14.52 -3.90 -18.83
C GLU A 377 -15.33 -2.84 -18.09
N LYS A 378 -15.69 -3.09 -16.83
CA LYS A 378 -16.42 -2.13 -15.99
C LYS A 378 -15.64 -0.82 -15.82
N LEU A 379 -14.35 -0.91 -15.51
CA LEU A 379 -13.46 0.25 -15.33
C LEU A 379 -13.29 1.04 -16.64
N ASP A 380 -13.09 0.35 -17.76
CA ASP A 380 -12.99 0.97 -19.08
C ASP A 380 -14.28 1.72 -19.44
N LEU A 381 -15.45 1.13 -19.19
CA LEU A 381 -16.74 1.76 -19.47
C LEU A 381 -16.96 3.03 -18.63
N ILE A 382 -16.64 2.99 -17.32
CA ILE A 382 -16.80 4.14 -16.43
C ILE A 382 -15.90 5.30 -16.89
N LEU A 383 -14.63 5.01 -17.17
CA LEU A 383 -13.64 6.02 -17.56
C LEU A 383 -13.93 6.57 -18.96
N LEU A 384 -14.40 5.73 -19.89
CA LEU A 384 -14.82 6.15 -21.22
C LEU A 384 -16.00 7.14 -21.14
N LYS A 385 -17.05 6.80 -20.39
CA LYS A 385 -18.21 7.67 -20.20
C LYS A 385 -17.84 9.01 -19.54
N ALA A 386 -16.93 8.97 -18.56
CA ALA A 386 -16.53 10.15 -17.81
C ALA A 386 -15.60 11.09 -18.60
N HIS A 387 -14.65 10.55 -19.36
CA HIS A 387 -13.54 11.31 -19.95
C HIS A 387 -13.47 11.28 -21.46
N ARG A 388 -14.38 10.58 -22.13
CA ARG A 388 -14.46 10.49 -23.60
C ARG A 388 -13.12 10.16 -24.26
N GLY A 389 -12.36 9.24 -23.62
CA GLY A 389 -11.04 8.79 -24.09
C GLY A 389 -9.83 9.63 -23.69
N ARG A 390 -10.01 10.80 -23.05
CA ARG A 390 -8.88 11.61 -22.53
C ARG A 390 -8.11 10.89 -21.43
N LEU A 391 -8.83 10.16 -20.58
CA LEU A 391 -8.25 9.26 -19.57
C LEU A 391 -8.71 7.83 -19.82
N ALA A 392 -7.81 6.88 -19.58
CA ALA A 392 -8.10 5.45 -19.61
C ALA A 392 -7.31 4.75 -18.51
N LEU A 393 -7.91 3.80 -17.81
CA LEU A 393 -7.21 2.95 -16.83
C LEU A 393 -6.80 1.64 -17.49
N ILE A 394 -5.50 1.45 -17.70
CA ILE A 394 -4.96 0.21 -18.26
C ILE A 394 -4.72 -0.79 -17.12
N LEU A 395 -5.55 -1.83 -17.05
CA LEU A 395 -5.42 -2.93 -16.08
C LEU A 395 -4.89 -4.19 -16.77
N GLU A 396 -3.71 -4.65 -16.33
CA GLU A 396 -3.06 -5.87 -16.80
C GLU A 396 -2.55 -6.71 -15.62
N TRP A 397 -2.36 -8.01 -15.85
CA TRP A 397 -1.83 -8.91 -14.83
C TRP A 397 -0.93 -10.01 -15.41
N VAL A 398 -0.09 -10.58 -14.54
CA VAL A 398 0.75 -11.74 -14.82
C VAL A 398 0.58 -12.79 -13.73
N PRO A 399 0.54 -14.09 -14.08
CA PRO A 399 0.53 -15.15 -13.08
C PRO A 399 1.86 -15.19 -12.32
N VAL A 400 1.80 -15.57 -11.05
CA VAL A 400 2.96 -15.62 -10.16
C VAL A 400 2.92 -16.94 -9.41
N SER A 401 4.04 -17.68 -9.43
CA SER A 401 4.20 -18.92 -8.67
C SER A 401 4.95 -18.71 -7.36
N TYR A 402 4.90 -19.70 -6.46
CA TYR A 402 5.68 -19.65 -5.21
C TYR A 402 7.18 -19.51 -5.48
N ALA A 403 7.71 -20.19 -6.50
CA ALA A 403 9.12 -20.10 -6.90
C ALA A 403 9.56 -18.66 -7.24
N ASN A 404 8.66 -17.83 -7.81
CA ASN A 404 9.02 -16.47 -8.20
C ASN A 404 9.44 -15.60 -7.00
N PHE A 405 8.86 -15.81 -5.81
CA PHE A 405 9.20 -15.06 -4.60
C PHE A 405 10.63 -15.29 -4.10
N PHE A 406 11.23 -16.44 -4.45
CA PHE A 406 12.57 -16.83 -4.00
C PHE A 406 13.64 -16.65 -5.07
N ILE A 407 13.25 -16.68 -6.35
CA ILE A 407 14.20 -16.79 -7.47
C ILE A 407 14.31 -15.49 -8.26
N ASP A 408 13.19 -14.99 -8.79
CA ASP A 408 13.19 -13.84 -9.69
C ASP A 408 11.79 -13.22 -9.72
N PHE A 409 11.54 -12.35 -8.74
CA PHE A 409 10.33 -11.54 -8.70
C PHE A 409 10.46 -10.28 -9.57
N ALA A 410 11.69 -9.79 -9.78
CA ALA A 410 11.96 -8.57 -10.55
C ALA A 410 11.54 -8.69 -12.03
N SER A 411 11.70 -9.86 -12.64
CA SER A 411 11.23 -10.08 -14.02
C SER A 411 9.71 -9.93 -14.18
N LEU A 412 8.92 -10.26 -13.15
CA LEU A 412 7.46 -10.10 -13.19
C LEU A 412 7.04 -8.64 -13.31
N TRP A 413 7.74 -7.72 -12.63
CA TRP A 413 7.53 -6.28 -12.78
C TRP A 413 7.77 -5.82 -14.21
N THR A 414 8.84 -6.31 -14.82
CA THR A 414 9.16 -6.00 -16.23
C THR A 414 8.09 -6.54 -17.17
N GLU A 415 7.62 -7.77 -16.93
CA GLU A 415 6.60 -8.41 -17.75
C GLU A 415 5.27 -7.66 -17.70
N VAL A 416 4.76 -7.38 -16.49
CA VAL A 416 3.48 -6.68 -16.33
C VAL A 416 3.55 -5.26 -16.88
N SER A 417 4.66 -4.53 -16.65
CA SER A 417 4.86 -3.20 -17.21
C SER A 417 4.93 -3.21 -18.75
N SER A 418 5.50 -4.25 -19.35
CA SER A 418 5.49 -4.43 -20.81
C SER A 418 4.08 -4.65 -21.34
N LYS A 419 3.27 -5.51 -20.69
CA LYS A 419 1.85 -5.70 -21.04
C LYS A 419 1.06 -4.40 -20.96
N VAL A 420 1.21 -3.65 -19.86
CA VAL A 420 0.59 -2.32 -19.69
C VAL A 420 1.01 -1.38 -20.84
N GLY A 421 2.31 -1.31 -21.16
CA GLY A 421 2.83 -0.47 -22.24
C GLY A 421 2.30 -0.82 -23.63
N GLN A 422 2.04 -2.11 -23.90
CA GLN A 422 1.40 -2.55 -25.14
C GLN A 422 -0.08 -2.12 -25.17
N MET A 423 -0.78 -2.30 -24.05
CA MET A 423 -2.22 -2.06 -23.96
C MET A 423 -2.59 -0.58 -23.88
N LYS A 424 -1.66 0.29 -23.48
CA LYS A 424 -1.77 1.75 -23.68
C LYS A 424 -2.02 2.17 -25.14
N ARG A 425 -1.59 1.36 -26.11
CA ARG A 425 -1.81 1.60 -27.55
C ARG A 425 -3.14 1.02 -28.06
N ARG A 426 -3.87 0.33 -27.20
CA ARG A 426 -5.13 -0.36 -27.47
C ARG A 426 -6.17 -0.05 -26.38
N LYS A 427 -6.30 1.24 -26.03
CA LYS A 427 -7.25 1.71 -25.00
C LYS A 427 -8.66 1.22 -25.34
N PHE A 428 -9.41 0.83 -24.31
CA PHE A 428 -10.80 0.33 -24.43
C PHE A 428 -10.97 -0.93 -25.28
N ALA A 429 -9.88 -1.68 -25.56
CA ALA A 429 -9.95 -2.93 -26.30
C ALA A 429 -10.90 -3.97 -25.67
N SER A 430 -11.04 -3.95 -24.33
CA SER A 430 -11.94 -4.83 -23.58
C SER A 430 -13.40 -4.66 -24.03
N LEU A 431 -13.84 -3.43 -24.26
CA LEU A 431 -15.21 -3.11 -24.64
C LEU A 431 -15.57 -3.65 -26.05
N PHE A 432 -14.58 -3.75 -26.95
CA PHE A 432 -14.77 -4.36 -28.27
C PHE A 432 -14.86 -5.89 -28.23
N ALA A 433 -14.33 -6.52 -27.18
CA ALA A 433 -14.38 -7.97 -26.96
C ALA A 433 -15.60 -8.42 -26.15
N SER A 434 -16.30 -7.47 -25.51
CA SER A 434 -17.50 -7.72 -24.70
C SER A 434 -18.72 -8.16 -25.53
N THR A 435 -19.73 -8.72 -24.84
CA THR A 435 -21.00 -9.16 -25.44
C THR A 435 -21.82 -8.01 -26.05
N ASP A 436 -21.70 -6.79 -25.53
CA ASP A 436 -22.46 -5.60 -25.98
C ASP A 436 -21.70 -4.73 -26.99
N LYS A 437 -20.91 -5.38 -27.85
CA LYS A 437 -19.97 -4.74 -28.79
C LYS A 437 -20.57 -3.60 -29.62
N GLU A 438 -21.80 -3.73 -30.11
CA GLU A 438 -22.43 -2.71 -30.98
C GLU A 438 -22.70 -1.40 -30.22
N SER A 439 -23.18 -1.51 -28.97
CA SER A 439 -23.41 -0.36 -28.10
C SER A 439 -22.09 0.32 -27.73
N HIS A 440 -21.06 -0.46 -27.40
CA HIS A 440 -19.74 0.07 -27.09
C HIS A 440 -19.05 0.71 -28.30
N PHE A 441 -19.27 0.19 -29.51
CA PHE A 441 -18.71 0.78 -30.73
C PHE A 441 -19.19 2.22 -30.93
N GLN A 442 -20.50 2.45 -30.77
CA GLN A 442 -21.07 3.81 -30.85
C GLN A 442 -20.57 4.70 -29.72
N GLN A 443 -20.38 4.17 -28.51
CA GLN A 443 -19.84 4.96 -27.41
C GLN A 443 -18.37 5.36 -27.61
N ILE A 444 -17.55 4.55 -28.31
CA ILE A 444 -16.13 4.82 -28.51
C ILE A 444 -15.88 5.70 -29.74
N LEU A 445 -16.53 5.37 -30.86
CA LEU A 445 -16.26 5.97 -32.17
C LEU A 445 -17.40 6.86 -32.69
N GLY A 446 -18.55 6.87 -32.02
CA GLY A 446 -19.66 7.75 -32.36
C GLY A 446 -19.38 9.20 -31.94
N PRO A 447 -20.18 10.13 -32.47
CA PRO A 447 -20.10 11.53 -32.05
C PRO A 447 -20.58 11.66 -30.60
N TYR A 448 -19.77 12.29 -29.75
CA TYR A 448 -20.17 12.65 -28.39
C TYR A 448 -20.98 13.96 -28.35
N ASP A 449 -20.75 14.81 -29.34
CA ASP A 449 -21.18 16.19 -29.41
C ASP A 449 -21.98 16.40 -30.72
N LEU A 450 -22.88 17.38 -30.74
CA LEU A 450 -23.75 17.63 -31.89
C LEU A 450 -22.99 18.33 -33.04
N GLY A 451 -22.00 19.14 -32.69
CA GLY A 451 -21.22 19.98 -33.61
C GLY A 451 -21.91 21.31 -33.96
N GLY A 452 -21.18 22.17 -34.68
CA GLY A 452 -21.68 23.46 -35.18
C GLY A 452 -21.04 24.65 -34.49
N GLU A 453 -21.81 25.73 -34.30
CA GLU A 453 -21.38 26.97 -33.63
C GLU A 453 -21.64 26.96 -32.11
N ARG A 454 -21.91 25.78 -31.54
CA ARG A 454 -22.17 25.66 -30.10
C ARG A 454 -20.91 26.01 -29.29
N PRO A 455 -21.06 26.74 -28.17
CA PRO A 455 -19.92 27.00 -27.29
C PRO A 455 -19.42 25.70 -26.67
N ALA A 456 -18.11 25.64 -26.45
CA ALA A 456 -17.46 24.53 -25.77
C ALA A 456 -16.80 25.03 -24.48
N CYS A 457 -16.72 24.16 -23.49
CA CYS A 457 -16.01 24.43 -22.25
C CYS A 457 -14.55 24.73 -22.55
N GLU A 458 -14.06 25.91 -22.16
CA GLU A 458 -12.69 26.36 -22.45
C GLU A 458 -11.60 25.44 -21.89
N ILE A 459 -11.92 24.62 -20.87
CA ILE A 459 -10.90 23.79 -20.20
C ILE A 459 -10.79 22.39 -20.79
N CYS A 460 -11.92 21.80 -21.18
CA CYS A 460 -11.91 20.42 -21.66
C CYS A 460 -12.34 20.31 -23.13
N GLY A 461 -13.05 21.30 -23.67
CA GLY A 461 -13.55 21.30 -25.05
C GLY A 461 -14.84 20.51 -25.25
N GLU A 462 -15.57 20.18 -24.19
CA GLU A 462 -16.90 19.57 -24.26
C GLU A 462 -17.96 20.62 -24.61
N GLU A 463 -18.92 20.30 -25.49
CA GLU A 463 -20.02 21.22 -25.82
C GLU A 463 -20.86 21.56 -24.58
N LEU A 464 -21.23 22.83 -24.45
CA LEU A 464 -22.04 23.32 -23.35
C LEU A 464 -23.54 23.24 -23.69
N GLU A 465 -24.35 23.03 -22.66
CA GLU A 465 -25.81 23.17 -22.71
C GLU A 465 -26.19 24.67 -22.64
N GLU A 466 -27.38 25.04 -23.14
CA GLU A 466 -27.84 26.44 -23.21
C GLU A 466 -27.78 27.15 -21.84
N GLU A 467 -28.09 26.42 -20.75
CA GLU A 467 -28.03 26.92 -19.37
C GLU A 467 -26.64 27.40 -18.94
N GLN A 468 -25.58 26.76 -19.44
CA GLN A 468 -24.19 27.11 -19.11
C GLN A 468 -23.69 28.27 -19.98
N GLU A 469 -24.24 28.43 -21.18
CA GLU A 469 -23.90 29.53 -22.08
C GLU A 469 -24.40 30.88 -21.54
N GLU A 470 -25.63 30.92 -21.04
CA GLU A 470 -26.29 32.13 -20.54
C GLU A 470 -25.86 32.54 -19.12
N ALA A 471 -25.02 31.75 -18.47
CA ALA A 471 -24.67 31.97 -17.07
C ALA A 471 -23.86 33.26 -16.82
N GLU A 472 -24.12 33.90 -15.69
CA GLU A 472 -23.51 35.20 -15.35
C GLU A 472 -22.05 35.05 -14.91
N THR A 473 -21.71 33.95 -14.23
CA THR A 473 -20.34 33.73 -13.76
C THR A 473 -19.55 32.83 -14.71
N GLU A 474 -18.27 33.14 -14.94
CA GLU A 474 -17.39 32.31 -15.78
C GLU A 474 -17.20 30.88 -15.25
N THR A 475 -17.54 30.61 -13.99
CA THR A 475 -17.48 29.25 -13.41
C THR A 475 -18.70 28.45 -13.86
N GLU A 476 -19.87 29.07 -13.94
CA GLU A 476 -21.09 28.47 -14.46
C GLU A 476 -21.01 28.24 -15.99
N LYS A 477 -20.12 28.97 -16.70
CA LYS A 477 -19.77 28.74 -18.12
C LYS A 477 -18.84 27.55 -18.38
N MET A 478 -18.62 26.69 -17.39
CA MET A 478 -17.80 25.47 -17.52
C MET A 478 -18.69 24.24 -17.61
N CYS A 479 -18.22 23.14 -18.20
CA CYS A 479 -18.97 21.89 -18.13
C CYS A 479 -19.03 21.38 -16.67
N PRO A 480 -20.06 20.60 -16.29
CA PRO A 480 -20.27 20.13 -14.91
C PRO A 480 -19.04 19.43 -14.31
N LEU A 481 -18.31 18.67 -15.12
CA LEU A 481 -17.13 17.95 -14.65
C LEU A 481 -16.01 18.91 -14.27
N CYS A 482 -15.74 19.90 -15.12
CA CYS A 482 -14.72 20.91 -14.82
C CYS A 482 -15.12 21.79 -13.64
N GLN A 483 -16.40 22.17 -13.50
CA GLN A 483 -16.91 22.87 -12.32
C GLN A 483 -16.64 22.07 -11.05
N SER A 484 -16.89 20.75 -11.10
CA SER A 484 -16.69 19.87 -9.95
C SER A 484 -15.23 19.81 -9.48
N PHE A 485 -14.24 19.96 -10.38
CA PHE A 485 -12.82 20.03 -9.99
C PHE A 485 -12.44 21.36 -9.33
N VAL A 486 -13.07 22.47 -9.73
CA VAL A 486 -12.89 23.76 -9.04
C VAL A 486 -13.42 23.66 -7.61
N SER A 487 -14.64 23.12 -7.45
CA SER A 487 -15.21 22.85 -6.12
C SER A 487 -14.34 21.91 -5.28
N LEU A 488 -13.77 20.87 -5.89
CA LEU A 488 -12.82 19.98 -5.21
C LEU A 488 -11.58 20.72 -4.70
N THR A 489 -11.02 21.65 -5.48
CA THR A 489 -9.90 22.48 -5.01
C THR A 489 -10.30 23.32 -3.80
N GLU A 490 -11.49 23.93 -3.81
CA GLU A 490 -11.98 24.74 -2.68
C GLU A 490 -12.19 23.92 -1.42
N ASP A 491 -12.70 22.71 -1.57
CA ASP A 491 -12.90 21.76 -0.48
C ASP A 491 -11.57 21.31 0.12
N LEU A 492 -10.59 20.96 -0.73
CA LEU A 492 -9.24 20.56 -0.31
C LEU A 492 -8.52 21.68 0.45
N ASN A 493 -8.75 22.94 0.09
CA ASN A 493 -8.13 24.07 0.81
C ASN A 493 -8.60 24.18 2.27
N ARG A 494 -9.76 23.61 2.63
CA ARG A 494 -10.34 23.67 3.99
C ARG A 494 -10.33 22.32 4.71
N ALA A 495 -9.99 21.25 4.00
CA ALA A 495 -10.03 19.90 4.52
C ALA A 495 -8.89 19.64 5.52
N ILE A 496 -9.24 19.05 6.66
CA ILE A 496 -8.29 18.55 7.67
C ILE A 496 -8.14 17.04 7.52
N ALA A 497 -9.19 16.33 7.12
CA ALA A 497 -9.18 14.88 6.97
C ALA A 497 -10.11 14.43 5.83
N ILE A 498 -9.92 13.21 5.36
CA ILE A 498 -10.72 12.57 4.31
C ILE A 498 -11.19 11.20 4.75
N ASN A 499 -12.44 10.86 4.42
CA ASN A 499 -12.97 9.52 4.54
C ASN A 499 -13.37 9.03 3.14
N ILE A 500 -12.93 7.83 2.78
CA ILE A 500 -13.25 7.13 1.54
C ILE A 500 -13.84 5.79 1.95
N TRP A 501 -15.10 5.54 1.63
CA TRP A 501 -15.78 4.31 2.04
C TRP A 501 -16.49 3.64 0.87
N GLN A 502 -16.62 2.33 0.96
CA GLN A 502 -17.35 1.52 0.00
C GLN A 502 -18.85 1.65 0.27
N MET A 503 -19.64 1.85 -0.78
CA MET A 503 -21.08 1.95 -0.70
C MET A 503 -21.73 0.55 -0.60
N GLU A 504 -22.81 0.42 0.17
CA GLU A 504 -23.55 -0.86 0.33
C GLU A 504 -24.22 -1.33 -0.97
N HIS A 505 -24.61 -0.40 -1.82
CA HIS A 505 -25.23 -0.67 -3.11
C HIS A 505 -24.42 -0.02 -4.22
N GLU A 506 -23.98 -0.83 -5.19
CA GLU A 506 -23.45 -0.31 -6.43
C GLU A 506 -24.59 0.33 -7.22
N ILE A 507 -24.40 1.58 -7.63
CA ILE A 507 -25.27 2.16 -8.64
C ILE A 507 -24.89 1.46 -9.96
N THR A 508 -25.72 0.53 -10.42
CA THR A 508 -25.52 -0.14 -11.71
C THR A 508 -25.43 0.92 -12.81
N PRO A 509 -24.52 0.77 -13.78
CA PRO A 509 -24.31 1.74 -14.85
C PRO A 509 -25.44 1.71 -15.91
N GLU A 510 -26.69 1.80 -15.48
CA GLU A 510 -27.75 2.48 -16.25
C GLU A 510 -27.62 4.01 -16.13
N ILE A 511 -26.55 4.50 -15.49
CA ILE A 511 -26.26 5.92 -15.24
C ILE A 511 -26.08 6.64 -16.57
N THR A 512 -27.16 7.27 -17.00
CA THR A 512 -27.14 8.40 -17.91
C THR A 512 -26.55 9.59 -17.14
N ALA A 513 -25.41 10.08 -17.65
CA ALA A 513 -24.67 11.28 -17.25
C ALA A 513 -23.81 11.18 -15.96
N VAL A 514 -22.62 10.59 -16.09
CA VAL A 514 -21.49 10.87 -15.19
C VAL A 514 -21.09 12.34 -15.41
N LYS A 515 -21.50 13.25 -14.51
CA LYS A 515 -21.33 14.70 -14.69
C LYS A 515 -20.23 15.27 -13.79
N THR A 516 -19.90 14.62 -12.68
CA THR A 516 -18.97 15.15 -11.67
C THR A 516 -17.94 14.12 -11.25
N TRP A 517 -16.86 14.57 -10.58
CA TRP A 517 -15.86 13.65 -10.03
C TRP A 517 -16.44 12.67 -8.99
N LYS A 518 -17.50 13.09 -8.26
CA LYS A 518 -18.18 12.23 -7.28
C LYS A 518 -18.94 11.11 -7.97
N ASP A 519 -19.64 11.41 -9.06
CA ASP A 519 -20.36 10.39 -9.85
C ASP A 519 -19.42 9.29 -10.34
N ILE A 520 -18.17 9.66 -10.67
CA ILE A 520 -17.14 8.69 -11.08
C ILE A 520 -16.77 7.77 -9.92
N LEU A 521 -16.57 8.30 -8.71
CA LEU A 521 -16.30 7.47 -7.53
C LEU A 521 -17.50 6.58 -7.19
N SER A 522 -18.72 7.13 -7.25
CA SER A 522 -19.94 6.37 -6.99
C SER A 522 -20.16 5.26 -8.00
N ALA A 523 -19.83 5.48 -9.28
CA ALA A 523 -19.84 4.45 -10.32
C ALA A 523 -18.79 3.34 -10.05
N LEU A 524 -17.68 3.69 -9.39
CA LEU A 524 -16.69 2.73 -8.88
C LEU A 524 -17.13 2.04 -7.58
N GLY A 525 -18.27 2.44 -6.99
CA GLY A 525 -18.82 1.88 -5.76
C GLY A 525 -18.30 2.52 -4.47
N PHE A 526 -17.76 3.75 -4.55
CA PHE A 526 -17.18 4.46 -3.42
C PHE A 526 -17.72 5.89 -3.30
N ASP A 527 -17.71 6.43 -2.10
CA ASP A 527 -17.98 7.84 -1.84
C ASP A 527 -16.85 8.44 -0.98
N CYS A 528 -16.77 9.76 -0.99
CA CYS A 528 -15.67 10.53 -0.40
C CYS A 528 -16.21 11.78 0.30
N ARG A 529 -15.77 11.98 1.55
CA ARG A 529 -16.12 13.13 2.38
C ARG A 529 -14.88 13.76 2.97
N PHE A 530 -14.87 15.09 2.98
CA PHE A 530 -13.87 15.88 3.67
C PHE A 530 -14.40 16.36 5.01
N TRP A 531 -13.60 16.17 6.05
CA TRP A 531 -13.81 16.87 7.31
C TRP A 531 -13.09 18.22 7.26
N LYS A 532 -13.83 19.32 7.46
CA LYS A 532 -13.34 20.70 7.25
C LYS A 532 -13.24 21.47 8.56
N ARG A 533 -12.31 22.42 8.63
CA ARG A 533 -12.18 23.32 9.79
C ARG A 533 -13.41 24.24 9.89
N ARG A 534 -14.10 24.28 11.04
CA ARG A 534 -15.24 25.19 11.28
C ARG A 534 -14.82 26.66 11.05
N LYS A 535 -15.70 27.46 10.43
CA LYS A 535 -15.58 28.93 10.47
C LYS A 535 -16.02 29.40 11.87
N GLU A 536 -15.33 30.40 12.43
CA GLU A 536 -15.65 30.98 13.75
C GLU A 536 -17.11 31.49 13.90
N LYS A 537 -17.85 31.66 12.79
CA LYS A 537 -19.24 32.16 12.75
C LYS A 537 -20.33 31.08 12.60
N GLU A 538 -19.97 29.82 12.39
CA GLU A 538 -20.93 28.71 12.27
C GLU A 538 -20.88 27.89 13.58
N LYS A 539 -21.37 28.51 14.65
CA LYS A 539 -21.60 27.87 15.95
C LYS A 539 -23.10 27.72 16.17
N GLU A 540 -23.77 26.86 15.41
CA GLU A 540 -25.06 26.29 15.82
C GLU A 540 -25.39 25.13 14.86
N ASP A 541 -25.61 23.96 15.46
CA ASP A 541 -26.37 22.80 14.95
C ASP A 541 -25.71 21.60 14.24
N GLU A 542 -24.41 21.57 13.90
CA GLU A 542 -23.76 20.30 13.51
C GLU A 542 -22.94 19.72 14.67
N LYS A 543 -23.45 18.62 15.26
CA LYS A 543 -22.70 17.77 16.21
C LYS A 543 -21.33 17.42 15.60
N GLU A 544 -20.27 17.39 16.42
CA GLU A 544 -19.01 16.77 16.00
C GLU A 544 -19.33 15.40 15.40
N PRO A 545 -18.78 15.02 14.23
CA PRO A 545 -19.06 13.72 13.66
C PRO A 545 -18.72 12.68 14.73
N GLU A 546 -19.69 11.85 15.10
CA GLU A 546 -19.56 10.82 16.14
C GLU A 546 -18.38 9.85 15.87
N TYR A 547 -17.79 9.88 14.66
CA TYR A 547 -16.75 8.95 14.22
C TYR A 547 -15.64 9.60 13.36
N LEU A 548 -14.78 10.45 13.94
CA LEU A 548 -13.49 10.84 13.32
C LEU A 548 -12.59 9.62 13.03
N ARG A 549 -12.86 8.49 13.70
CA ARG A 549 -12.15 7.21 13.58
C ARG A 549 -12.18 6.57 12.20
N GLU A 550 -13.00 7.07 11.27
CA GLU A 550 -13.05 6.60 9.88
C GLU A 550 -12.27 7.51 8.92
N TYR A 551 -11.82 8.69 9.39
CA TYR A 551 -11.13 9.68 8.58
C TYR A 551 -9.62 9.51 8.65
N LEU A 552 -8.93 9.74 7.53
CA LEU A 552 -7.48 9.89 7.44
C LEU A 552 -7.12 11.37 7.58
N ILE A 553 -6.32 11.72 8.58
CA ILE A 553 -5.87 13.11 8.80
C ILE A 553 -4.83 13.51 7.75
N PHE A 554 -4.93 14.73 7.23
CA PHE A 554 -3.96 15.27 6.28
C PHE A 554 -2.74 15.87 6.96
N ASN A 555 -1.55 15.52 6.46
CA ASN A 555 -0.27 16.13 6.83
C ASN A 555 -0.02 16.19 8.34
N SER A 556 -0.47 15.17 9.06
CA SER A 556 -0.23 14.98 10.50
C SER A 556 -0.06 13.49 10.74
N THR A 557 0.91 13.10 11.56
CA THR A 557 1.06 11.71 12.02
C THR A 557 0.49 11.51 13.43
N ASN A 558 -0.18 12.51 13.99
CA ASN A 558 -0.93 12.41 15.24
C ASN A 558 -2.38 11.99 14.94
N PHE A 559 -2.60 10.68 14.81
CA PHE A 559 -3.90 10.10 14.46
C PHE A 559 -4.43 9.13 15.53
N ALA A 560 -3.54 8.48 16.28
CA ALA A 560 -3.87 7.34 17.13
C ALA A 560 -4.94 7.70 18.17
N GLY A 561 -6.06 6.98 18.15
CA GLY A 561 -7.21 7.18 19.05
C GLY A 561 -8.27 8.16 18.55
N GLU A 562 -7.94 9.03 17.60
CA GLU A 562 -8.85 10.07 17.07
C GLU A 562 -9.26 9.81 15.61
N PHE A 563 -8.28 9.51 14.75
CA PHE A 563 -8.44 9.30 13.31
C PHE A 563 -8.09 7.86 12.93
N ALA A 564 -8.54 7.38 11.77
CA ALA A 564 -8.22 6.04 11.26
C ALA A 564 -6.73 5.83 10.97
N GLY A 565 -6.05 6.92 10.58
CA GLY A 565 -4.72 6.93 10.02
C GLY A 565 -4.37 8.32 9.50
N PHE A 566 -3.33 8.41 8.68
CA PHE A 566 -2.89 9.67 8.08
C PHE A 566 -2.67 9.56 6.59
N ARG A 567 -2.62 10.73 5.92
CA ARG A 567 -2.23 10.85 4.52
C ARG A 567 -1.43 12.12 4.31
N PHE A 568 -0.30 12.00 3.62
CA PHE A 568 0.41 13.16 3.10
C PHE A 568 -0.19 13.59 1.78
N ILE A 569 -0.56 14.86 1.69
CA ILE A 569 -1.04 15.49 0.46
C ILE A 569 -0.29 16.80 0.24
N ALA A 570 -0.08 17.17 -1.02
CA ALA A 570 0.48 18.46 -1.38
C ALA A 570 -0.54 19.59 -1.09
N HIS A 571 -0.60 20.05 0.17
CA HIS A 571 -1.57 21.07 0.58
C HIS A 571 -1.06 22.49 0.29
N LYS A 572 0.26 22.70 0.39
CA LYS A 572 0.95 23.96 0.08
C LYS A 572 2.23 23.64 -0.69
N ILE A 573 2.39 24.24 -1.87
CA ILE A 573 3.64 24.18 -2.63
C ILE A 573 4.50 25.32 -2.11
N THR A 574 5.50 25.06 -1.29
CA THR A 574 6.48 26.07 -0.88
C THR A 574 7.35 26.44 -2.06
N GLY A 575 7.50 27.74 -2.32
CA GLY A 575 8.42 28.26 -3.31
C GLY A 575 9.88 28.07 -2.94
N PRO A 576 10.79 28.34 -3.87
CA PRO A 576 12.23 28.16 -3.70
C PRO A 576 12.82 28.88 -2.47
N ASN A 577 12.10 29.86 -1.92
CA ASN A 577 12.47 30.62 -0.74
C ASN A 577 11.92 30.03 0.58
N GLY A 578 11.22 28.90 0.55
CA GLY A 578 10.68 28.19 1.73
C GLY A 578 9.53 28.86 2.48
N VAL A 579 9.16 30.10 2.14
CA VAL A 579 8.19 30.93 2.91
C VAL A 579 6.93 31.27 2.11
N SER A 580 7.01 31.45 0.78
CA SER A 580 5.85 31.74 -0.07
C SER A 580 5.23 30.45 -0.61
N THR A 581 3.90 30.36 -0.67
CA THR A 581 3.25 29.35 -1.52
C THR A 581 3.47 29.74 -2.98
N LEU A 582 4.10 28.89 -3.79
CA LEU A 582 4.17 29.08 -5.24
C LEU A 582 2.75 29.16 -5.79
N THR A 583 2.47 30.23 -6.52
CA THR A 583 1.30 30.25 -7.37
C THR A 583 1.56 29.34 -8.57
N LEU A 584 0.51 28.78 -9.14
CA LEU A 584 0.63 27.92 -10.32
C LEU A 584 1.22 28.68 -11.52
N GLU A 585 1.05 30.00 -11.57
CA GLU A 585 1.68 30.90 -12.55
C GLU A 585 3.22 30.94 -12.39
N GLU A 586 3.73 30.93 -11.16
CA GLU A 586 5.17 30.88 -10.89
C GLU A 586 5.76 29.51 -11.28
N MET A 587 5.01 28.41 -11.06
CA MET A 587 5.41 27.07 -11.50
C MET A 587 5.42 26.94 -13.03
N ALA A 588 4.40 27.48 -13.71
CA ALA A 588 4.31 27.47 -15.16
C ALA A 588 5.42 28.34 -15.82
N LYS A 589 5.76 29.49 -15.22
CA LYS A 589 6.89 30.32 -15.67
C LYS A 589 8.24 29.63 -15.48
N ALA A 590 8.44 28.90 -14.38
CA ALA A 590 9.67 28.14 -14.14
C ALA A 590 9.81 26.91 -15.04
N ALA A 591 8.72 26.28 -15.47
CA ALA A 591 8.75 25.15 -16.39
C ALA A 591 8.95 25.55 -17.87
N MET A 592 8.66 26.81 -18.21
CA MET A 592 8.88 27.38 -19.55
C MET A 592 10.21 28.16 -19.69
N ALA A 593 10.99 28.27 -18.61
CA ALA A 593 12.34 28.80 -18.59
C ALA A 593 13.35 27.65 -18.58
#